data_AF-A0AAD7YLA0-F1
#
_entry.id   AF-A0AAD7YLA0-F1
#
_cell.length_a   1.000
_cell.length_b   1.000
_cell.length_c   1.000
_cell.angle_alpha   90.00
_cell.angle_beta   90.00
_cell.angle_gamma   90.00
#
_symmetry.space_group_name_H-M   'P 1'
#
loop_
_entity.id
_entity.type
_entity.pdbx_description
1 polymer ?
#
loop_
_entity_poly.entity_id
_entity_poly.type
_entity_poly.pdbx_seq_one_letter_code
_entity_poly.pdbx_strand_id
1 'polypeptide(L)'
;MKVYTFRAPVHIITGSAGCQEGRDHFLNDEPKWSAFRSQDFGYTRFKAFNTTHLYMEQVSVDLDGEVIDSFWLVKNKAIPFHKDIGAF
;
A
#
# COMPACT_ATOMS: atom_id res chain seq x y z
N MET A 1 13.38 3.20 -3.83
CA MET A 1 12.71 1.88 -3.87
C MET A 1 12.86 1.20 -2.51
N LYS A 2 11.74 0.86 -1.85
CA LYS A 2 11.70 0.26 -0.50
C LYS A 2 11.44 -1.27 -0.59
N VAL A 3 11.82 -2.05 0.43
CA VAL A 3 11.53 -3.49 0.50
C VAL A 3 11.02 -3.81 1.89
N TYR A 4 9.89 -4.51 1.98
CA TYR A 4 9.26 -4.84 3.24
C TYR A 4 8.94 -6.32 3.39
N THR A 5 9.11 -6.82 4.61
CA THR A 5 8.62 -8.13 5.06
C THR A 5 7.84 -7.91 6.35
N PHE A 6 6.55 -8.24 6.36
CA PHE A 6 5.67 -8.03 7.51
C PHE A 6 5.07 -9.35 8.01
N ARG A 7 4.81 -9.40 9.31
CA ARG A 7 4.11 -10.52 9.96
C ARG A 7 2.59 -10.38 9.93
N ALA A 8 2.09 -9.18 9.62
CA ALA A 8 0.69 -8.85 9.47
C ALA A 8 0.43 -8.31 8.04
N PRO A 9 -0.84 -8.24 7.58
CA PRO A 9 -1.17 -7.65 6.28
C PRO A 9 -0.69 -6.21 6.15
N VAL A 10 -0.27 -5.82 4.95
CA VAL A 10 -0.08 -4.42 4.56
C VAL A 10 -1.40 -3.89 4.05
N HIS A 11 -1.92 -2.85 4.69
CA HIS A 11 -3.13 -2.17 4.25
C HIS A 11 -2.75 -1.06 3.28
N ILE A 12 -3.30 -1.12 2.06
CA ILE A 12 -3.04 -0.15 1.00
C ILE A 12 -4.38 0.45 0.60
N ILE A 13 -4.45 1.78 0.60
CA ILE A 13 -5.63 2.53 0.18
C ILE A 13 -5.29 3.15 -1.18
N THR A 14 -6.07 2.81 -2.20
CA THR A 14 -5.92 3.30 -3.58
C THR A 14 -7.24 3.90 -4.09
N GLY A 15 -7.91 4.65 -3.24
CA GLY A 15 -9.25 5.20 -3.49
C GLY A 15 -9.28 6.60 -4.13
N SER A 16 -8.16 7.12 -4.63
CA SER A 16 -8.04 8.48 -5.16
C SER A 16 -8.04 8.53 -6.70
N ALA A 17 -8.99 7.87 -7.35
CA ALA A 17 -9.02 7.79 -8.82
C ALA A 17 -9.47 9.09 -9.54
N GLY A 18 -9.96 10.11 -8.81
CA GLY A 18 -10.43 11.39 -9.38
C GLY A 18 -11.94 11.64 -9.24
N CYS A 19 -12.48 11.51 -8.02
CA CYS A 19 -13.91 11.76 -7.78
C CYS A 19 -14.24 13.26 -7.73
N GLN A 20 -15.52 13.61 -7.88
CA GLN A 20 -15.97 15.01 -7.95
C GLN A 20 -15.95 15.70 -6.58
N GLU A 21 -15.99 14.92 -5.50
CA GLU A 21 -15.94 15.37 -4.11
C GLU A 21 -14.57 15.96 -3.73
N GLY A 22 -13.54 15.75 -4.56
CA GLY A 22 -12.20 16.26 -4.32
C GLY A 22 -11.35 15.32 -3.47
N ARG A 23 -10.51 15.89 -2.59
CA ARG A 23 -9.52 15.16 -1.79
C ARG A 23 -9.78 15.37 -0.30
N ASP A 24 -9.76 14.29 0.47
CA ASP A 24 -9.79 14.37 1.93
C ASP A 24 -8.46 14.86 2.50
N HIS A 25 -8.52 15.70 3.53
CA HIS A 25 -7.35 16.21 4.23
C HIS A 25 -6.84 15.27 5.32
N PHE A 26 -5.52 15.17 5.47
CA PHE A 26 -4.92 14.54 6.63
C PHE A 26 -5.05 15.48 7.85
N LEU A 27 -6.03 15.21 8.71
CA LEU A 27 -6.35 16.08 9.85
C LEU A 27 -5.42 15.91 11.05
N ASN A 28 -4.73 14.76 11.16
CA ASN A 28 -3.88 14.41 12.28
C ASN A 28 -2.44 14.15 11.84
N ASP A 29 -1.53 14.25 12.82
CA ASP A 29 -0.16 13.76 12.70
C ASP A 29 -0.11 12.35 12.13
N GLU A 30 0.94 12.07 11.36
CA GLU A 30 1.10 10.76 10.76
C GLU A 30 1.21 9.69 11.85
N PRO A 31 0.30 8.71 11.90
CA PRO A 31 0.41 7.65 12.88
C PRO A 31 1.62 6.78 12.54
N LYS A 32 2.30 6.24 13.56
CA LYS A 32 3.51 5.42 13.38
C LYS A 32 3.35 4.19 12.48
N TRP A 33 2.12 3.74 12.23
CA TRP A 33 1.80 2.61 11.36
C TRP A 33 1.54 3.03 9.89
N SER A 34 1.40 4.33 9.60
CA SER A 34 1.39 4.85 8.24
C SER A 34 2.83 4.93 7.75
N ALA A 35 3.15 4.22 6.67
CA ALA A 35 4.48 4.23 6.07
C ALA A 35 4.60 5.26 4.93
N PHE A 36 3.48 5.57 4.28
CA PHE A 36 3.36 6.54 3.21
C PHE A 36 1.90 6.94 3.06
N ARG A 37 1.65 8.23 2.81
CA ARG A 37 0.33 8.77 2.50
C ARG A 37 0.48 9.92 1.51
N SER A 38 -0.44 10.01 0.55
CA SER A 38 -0.53 11.09 -0.42
C SER A 38 -1.99 11.47 -0.62
N GLN A 39 -2.22 12.74 -0.96
CA GLN A 39 -3.56 13.23 -1.35
C GLN A 39 -3.75 13.22 -2.87
N ASP A 40 -2.71 12.86 -3.63
CA ASP A 40 -2.76 12.92 -5.09
C ASP A 40 -3.85 12.02 -5.66
N PHE A 41 -4.50 12.50 -6.71
CA PHE A 41 -5.24 11.62 -7.58
C PHE A 41 -4.27 10.72 -8.34
N GLY A 42 -4.62 9.46 -8.50
CA GLY A 42 -3.67 8.48 -8.96
C GLY A 42 -4.24 7.08 -9.09
N TYR A 43 -3.33 6.15 -9.36
CA TYR A 43 -3.63 4.73 -9.45
C TYR A 43 -2.46 3.89 -8.97
N THR A 44 -2.77 2.68 -8.53
CA THR A 44 -1.75 1.71 -8.13
C THR A 44 -1.37 0.82 -9.29
N ARG A 45 -0.08 0.64 -9.54
CA ARG A 45 0.44 -0.47 -10.36
C ARG A 45 0.85 -1.62 -9.45
N PHE A 46 0.24 -2.77 -9.65
CA PHE A 46 0.51 -4.00 -8.92
C PHE A 46 1.10 -5.05 -9.86
N LYS A 47 2.20 -5.69 -9.48
CA LYS A 47 2.75 -6.83 -10.21
C LYS A 47 3.19 -7.95 -9.27
N ALA A 48 2.56 -9.11 -9.40
CA ALA A 48 3.04 -10.34 -8.79
C ALA A 48 4.16 -10.95 -9.64
N PHE A 49 5.39 -10.91 -9.13
CA PHE A 49 6.56 -11.41 -9.87
C PHE A 49 6.78 -12.91 -9.69
N ASN A 50 6.50 -13.42 -8.50
CA ASN A 50 6.57 -14.84 -8.16
C ASN A 50 5.75 -15.10 -6.88
N THR A 51 5.83 -16.31 -6.34
CA THR A 51 5.08 -16.75 -5.13
C THR A 51 5.43 -15.96 -3.85
N THR A 52 6.52 -15.20 -3.84
CA THR A 52 7.03 -14.51 -2.65
C THR A 52 7.19 -13.00 -2.84
N HIS A 53 7.20 -12.48 -4.07
CA HIS A 53 7.51 -11.06 -4.36
C HIS A 53 6.38 -10.38 -5.13
N LEU A 54 5.85 -9.32 -4.53
CA LEU A 54 4.95 -8.37 -5.15
C LEU A 54 5.66 -7.03 -5.27
N TYR A 55 5.49 -6.35 -6.39
CA TYR A 55 5.95 -4.98 -6.59
C TYR A 55 4.75 -4.05 -6.70
N MET A 56 4.84 -2.92 -6.01
CA MET A 56 3.78 -1.93 -5.89
C MET A 56 4.33 -0.56 -6.23
N GLU A 57 3.54 0.21 -6.98
CA GLU A 57 3.80 1.63 -7.23
C GLU A 57 2.52 2.43 -7.08
N GLN A 58 2.63 3.61 -6.45
CA GLN A 58 1.60 4.64 -6.49
C GLN A 58 1.99 5.65 -7.57
N VAL A 59 1.14 5.81 -8.57
CA VAL A 59 1.35 6.74 -9.68
C VAL A 59 0.43 7.93 -9.51
N SER A 60 1.00 9.13 -9.48
CA SER A 60 0.26 10.39 -9.37
C SER A 60 -0.15 10.88 -10.76
N VAL A 61 -1.44 11.14 -10.94
CA VAL A 61 -1.97 11.84 -12.13
C VAL A 61 -1.76 13.34 -11.99
N ASP A 62 -1.74 13.86 -10.75
CA ASP A 62 -1.51 15.28 -10.47
C ASP A 62 -0.08 15.72 -10.86
N LEU A 63 0.85 14.77 -10.93
CA LEU A 63 2.23 14.94 -11.34
C LEU A 63 2.52 14.24 -12.68
N ASP A 64 1.58 14.29 -13.62
CA ASP A 64 1.74 13.81 -15.01
C ASP A 64 2.22 12.35 -15.13
N GLY A 65 1.82 11.48 -14.19
CA GLY A 65 2.19 10.06 -14.17
C GLY A 65 3.47 9.73 -13.41
N GLU A 66 3.97 10.63 -12.55
CA GLU A 66 5.12 10.38 -11.69
C GLU A 66 4.85 9.26 -10.67
N VAL A 67 5.87 8.42 -10.41
CA VAL A 67 5.82 7.41 -9.35
C VAL A 67 6.21 8.04 -8.02
N ILE A 68 5.22 8.26 -7.15
CA ILE A 68 5.42 8.94 -5.86
C ILE A 68 5.73 7.98 -4.71
N ASP A 69 5.39 6.69 -4.86
CA ASP A 69 5.87 5.64 -3.95
C ASP A 69 6.08 4.33 -4.71
N SER A 70 7.11 3.58 -4.30
CA SER A 70 7.41 2.26 -4.85
C SER A 70 8.05 1.34 -3.82
N PHE A 71 7.54 0.11 -3.75
CA PHE A 71 8.07 -0.89 -2.83
C PHE A 71 7.86 -2.33 -3.28
N TRP A 72 8.74 -3.20 -2.80
CA TRP A 72 8.55 -4.64 -2.82
C TRP A 72 7.90 -5.11 -1.53
N LEU A 73 6.85 -5.91 -1.65
CA LEU A 73 6.28 -6.68 -0.55
C LEU A 73 6.73 -8.13 -0.70
N VAL A 74 7.52 -8.58 0.27
CA VAL A 74 8.15 -9.90 0.26
C VAL A 74 7.53 -10.79 1.35
N LYS A 75 7.05 -11.97 0.95
CA LYS A 75 6.51 -13.00 1.84
C LYS A 75 7.46 -14.18 1.92
N ASN A 76 8.35 -14.15 2.92
CA ASN A 76 9.36 -15.19 3.13
C ASN A 76 8.80 -16.50 3.71
N LYS A 77 7.60 -16.48 4.31
CA LYS A 77 6.94 -17.67 4.87
C LYS A 77 5.46 -17.67 4.48
N ALA A 78 5.00 -18.79 3.94
CA ALA A 78 3.58 -19.08 3.81
C ALA A 78 3.02 -19.42 5.20
N ILE A 79 2.72 -18.39 6.00
CA ILE A 79 1.94 -18.59 7.22
C ILE A 79 0.47 -18.74 6.76
N PRO A 80 -0.20 -19.88 7.01
CA PRO A 80 -1.62 -20.00 6.78
C PRO A 80 -2.34 -18.97 7.64
N PHE A 81 -3.28 -18.22 7.07
CA PHE A 81 -4.10 -17.28 7.83
C PHE A 81 -5.00 -18.00 8.86
N HIS A 82 -5.14 -19.33 8.74
CA HIS A 82 -5.88 -20.17 9.66
C HIS A 82 -4.94 -20.98 10.55
N LYS A 83 -4.36 -20.33 11.56
CA LYS A 83 -3.95 -20.98 12.82
C LYS A 83 -3.75 -19.88 13.87
N ASP A 84 -4.34 -20.09 15.03
CA ASP A 84 -4.24 -19.27 16.24
C ASP A 84 -5.28 -18.16 16.41
N ILE A 85 -6.55 -18.43 16.04
CA ILE A 85 -7.65 -17.93 16.88
C ILE A 85 -7.69 -18.90 18.06
N GLY A 86 -6.91 -18.60 19.10
CA GLY A 86 -7.07 -19.27 20.37
C GLY A 86 -8.54 -19.22 20.77
N ALA A 87 -9.05 -20.35 21.26
CA ALA A 87 -10.31 -20.38 21.96
C ALA A 87 -10.38 -19.19 22.93
N PHE A 88 -11.44 -18.38 22.80
CA PHE A 88 -11.94 -17.65 23.95
C PHE A 88 -12.49 -18.66 24.97
#